data_AF-A0A8H4QA97-F1
#
_entry.id   AF-A0A8H4QA97-F1
#
_cell.length_a   1.000
_cell.length_b   1.000
_cell.length_c   1.000
_cell.angle_alpha   90.00
_cell.angle_beta   90.00
_cell.angle_gamma   90.00
#
_symmetry.space_group_name_H-M   'P 1'
#
loop_
_entity.id
_entity.type
_entity.pdbx_description
1 polymer ?
#
loop_
_entity_poly.entity_id
_entity_poly.type
_entity_poly.pdbx_seq_one_letter_code
_entity_poly.pdbx_strand_id
1 'polypeptide(L)'
;MMLHHTRPYLALLLLAGSYLTVSGFETDESSFQHEEAATEEGVSSNPPPKPRRENIVYHVGTGSLHEVHDNRGIWPREMSRNDMFRLPDTTSMHKHVLNSVHPGTGDRYGYISTTANYTEALEWLNTYTDGYIYEIHATPNFINVDQTLLQFNHQRSSPVSQDEFAALGGIHAFQIIGCRWVRHIEAPRQGKRIAISNDIPNPEYDPNRVANKGWVGGKPELAGFSRSHDSRVEGLGPWCQGRCPFVEPVQRASHYLASVIDLERDSIKLHFRLSKNAWAGSDDKIQMQFGASNYMTVFRKSNPGDQWHGTVDPGLFEGIDLNLGMIANISILTLPGTQWLRDRFEVDGFFLEAKTYYGDWIEMKRYDHFGRKLKGEDNRRTIVWSDVVELKDWKRIPGNRPQHIARDDLYRQGTRW
;
A
#
# COMPACT_ATOMS: atom_id res chain seq x y z
N MET A 1 29.88 -48.36 18.39
CA MET A 1 28.87 -49.21 17.74
C MET A 1 27.79 -48.26 17.23
N MET A 2 27.93 -47.72 16.02
CA MET A 2 27.21 -48.16 14.79
C MET A 2 25.69 -48.09 15.02
N LEU A 3 24.88 -47.28 14.33
CA LEU A 3 24.83 -47.05 12.88
C LEU A 3 24.26 -45.68 12.48
N HIS A 4 24.81 -45.16 11.39
CA HIS A 4 24.27 -44.10 10.52
C HIS A 4 23.04 -44.58 9.76
N HIS A 5 22.05 -43.69 9.56
CA HIS A 5 21.07 -43.80 8.49
C HIS A 5 21.22 -42.65 7.50
N THR A 6 21.85 -42.97 6.38
CA THR A 6 21.81 -42.23 5.12
C THR A 6 20.54 -42.56 4.35
N ARG A 7 19.87 -41.56 3.78
CA ARG A 7 18.87 -41.75 2.71
C ARG A 7 19.38 -41.06 1.43
N PRO A 8 19.51 -41.77 0.31
CA PRO A 8 19.69 -41.18 -1.00
C PRO A 8 18.36 -41.22 -1.77
N TYR A 9 17.97 -40.13 -2.42
CA TYR A 9 17.12 -40.21 -3.62
C TYR A 9 17.53 -39.11 -4.59
N LEU A 10 18.36 -39.53 -5.54
CA LEU A 10 18.63 -38.87 -6.81
C LEU A 10 17.50 -39.32 -7.75
N ALA A 11 16.68 -38.40 -8.26
CA ALA A 11 15.80 -38.66 -9.39
C ALA A 11 16.15 -37.64 -10.48
N LEU A 12 16.85 -38.15 -11.49
CA LEU A 12 17.20 -37.44 -12.73
C LEU A 12 15.95 -37.43 -13.63
N LEU A 13 15.42 -36.25 -13.94
CA LEU A 13 14.36 -36.08 -14.94
C LEU A 13 14.95 -35.31 -16.12
N LEU A 14 15.29 -36.06 -17.18
CA LEU A 14 15.62 -35.54 -18.49
C LEU A 14 14.31 -35.17 -19.20
N LEU A 15 14.07 -33.87 -19.39
CA LEU A 15 13.09 -33.37 -20.35
C LEU A 15 13.84 -32.62 -21.44
N ALA A 16 13.99 -33.30 -22.58
CA ALA A 16 14.25 -32.66 -23.86
C ALA A 16 12.92 -32.04 -24.34
N GLY A 17 12.86 -30.71 -24.34
CA GLY A 17 11.75 -29.94 -24.88
C GLY A 17 12.24 -29.10 -26.06
N SER A 18 11.81 -29.50 -27.25
CA SER A 18 12.12 -28.89 -28.54
C SER A 18 11.75 -27.40 -28.59
N TYR A 19 12.67 -26.58 -29.12
CA TYR A 19 12.40 -25.19 -29.49
C TYR A 19 11.43 -25.16 -30.69
N LEU A 20 10.21 -24.69 -30.47
CA LEU A 20 9.33 -24.18 -31.51
C LEU A 20 9.33 -22.65 -31.42
N THR A 21 9.96 -22.01 -32.39
CA THR A 21 9.83 -20.58 -32.65
C THR A 21 8.45 -20.32 -33.25
N VAL A 22 7.56 -19.72 -32.46
CA VAL A 22 6.30 -19.14 -32.96
C VAL A 22 6.53 -17.65 -33.17
N SER A 23 6.73 -17.26 -34.43
CA SER A 23 6.61 -15.89 -34.91
C SER A 23 5.16 -15.62 -35.26
N GLY A 24 4.56 -14.59 -34.67
CA GLY A 24 3.21 -14.13 -35.05
C GLY A 24 2.42 -13.63 -33.85
N PHE A 25 2.75 -12.43 -33.35
CA PHE A 25 1.78 -11.64 -32.58
C PHE A 25 1.11 -10.68 -33.56
N GLU A 26 0.03 -11.15 -34.18
CA GLU A 26 -1.02 -10.25 -34.65
C GLU A 26 -1.70 -9.69 -33.40
N THR A 27 -1.65 -8.38 -33.25
CA THR A 27 -2.44 -7.65 -32.25
C THR A 27 -3.88 -7.67 -32.73
N ASP A 28 -4.62 -8.69 -32.29
CA ASP A 28 -6.08 -8.68 -32.39
C ASP A 28 -6.58 -7.61 -31.42
N GLU A 29 -6.83 -6.41 -31.95
CA GLU A 29 -7.69 -5.41 -31.33
C GLU A 29 -9.10 -6.00 -31.27
N SER A 30 -9.36 -6.91 -30.33
CA SER A 30 -10.72 -7.30 -30.00
C SER A 30 -11.40 -6.07 -29.40
N SER A 31 -12.07 -5.31 -30.26
CA SER A 31 -13.06 -4.33 -29.87
C SER A 31 -13.96 -4.97 -28.79
N PHE A 32 -13.84 -4.49 -27.55
CA PHE A 32 -14.90 -4.64 -26.57
C PHE A 32 -16.08 -3.88 -27.16
N GLN A 33 -16.94 -4.61 -27.87
CA GLN A 33 -18.24 -4.08 -28.23
C GLN A 33 -18.94 -3.78 -26.90
N HIS A 34 -19.23 -2.50 -26.68
CA HIS A 34 -20.24 -2.09 -25.72
C HIS A 34 -21.47 -2.93 -26.03
N GLU A 35 -21.76 -3.91 -25.17
CA GLU A 35 -22.96 -4.72 -25.27
C GLU A 35 -24.14 -3.75 -25.20
N GLU A 36 -24.72 -3.51 -26.37
CA GLU A 36 -25.86 -2.64 -26.58
C GLU A 36 -26.99 -3.12 -25.69
N ALA A 37 -27.68 -2.18 -25.06
CA ALA A 37 -28.66 -2.39 -24.00
C ALA A 37 -29.53 -3.64 -24.25
N ALA A 38 -29.45 -4.57 -23.30
CA ALA A 38 -30.37 -5.69 -23.19
C ALA A 38 -31.80 -5.19 -23.42
N THR A 39 -32.41 -5.75 -24.45
CA THR A 39 -33.79 -5.50 -24.87
C THR A 39 -34.72 -5.69 -23.67
N GLU A 40 -35.71 -4.80 -23.51
CA GLU A 40 -36.64 -4.67 -22.36
C GLU A 40 -37.55 -5.88 -22.07
N GLU A 41 -37.21 -7.08 -22.52
CA GLU A 41 -37.99 -8.28 -22.27
C GLU A 41 -37.53 -8.97 -20.98
N GLY A 42 -38.23 -8.64 -19.90
CA GLY A 42 -38.27 -9.43 -18.67
C GLY A 42 -37.27 -8.98 -17.61
N VAL A 43 -37.57 -7.88 -16.91
CA VAL A 43 -37.00 -7.63 -15.57
C VAL A 43 -37.61 -8.67 -14.60
N SER A 44 -37.11 -9.89 -14.73
CA SER A 44 -37.32 -11.01 -13.83
C SER A 44 -36.70 -10.64 -12.48
N SER A 45 -37.50 -10.03 -11.60
CA SER A 45 -37.25 -9.77 -10.17
C SER A 45 -35.82 -9.35 -9.75
N ASN A 46 -35.67 -8.18 -9.13
CA ASN A 46 -34.39 -7.78 -8.53
C ASN A 46 -33.78 -8.92 -7.68
N PRO A 47 -32.48 -9.21 -7.83
CA PRO A 47 -31.81 -10.19 -6.99
C PRO A 47 -31.96 -9.81 -5.50
N PRO A 48 -31.98 -10.79 -4.59
CA PRO A 48 -32.10 -10.52 -3.17
C PRO A 48 -30.93 -9.63 -2.68
N PRO A 49 -31.15 -8.84 -1.61
CA PRO A 49 -30.08 -8.13 -0.92
C PRO A 49 -28.96 -9.09 -0.50
N LYS A 50 -27.71 -8.61 -0.52
CA LYS A 50 -26.59 -9.44 -0.07
C LYS A 50 -26.61 -9.56 1.47
N PRO A 51 -26.38 -10.76 2.02
CA PRO A 51 -26.27 -10.91 3.47
C PRO A 51 -25.02 -10.19 3.99
N ARG A 52 -25.05 -9.78 5.26
CA ARG A 52 -23.85 -9.28 5.96
C ARG A 52 -22.82 -10.40 6.02
N ARG A 53 -21.57 -10.09 5.67
CA ARG A 53 -20.42 -11.01 5.71
C ARG A 53 -19.29 -10.36 6.48
N GLU A 54 -18.50 -11.18 7.16
CA GLU A 54 -17.31 -10.71 7.85
C GLU A 54 -16.28 -10.20 6.84
N ASN A 55 -15.64 -9.07 7.15
CA ASN A 55 -14.66 -8.39 6.29
C ASN A 55 -15.17 -7.98 4.91
N ILE A 56 -16.48 -7.92 4.69
CA ILE A 56 -17.08 -7.44 3.44
C ILE A 56 -17.79 -6.12 3.69
N VAL A 57 -17.42 -5.11 2.90
CA VAL A 57 -18.06 -3.80 2.88
C VAL A 57 -18.56 -3.47 1.48
N TYR A 58 -19.41 -2.47 1.42
CA TYR A 58 -20.08 -2.00 0.22
C TYR A 58 -19.79 -0.52 0.01
N HIS A 59 -19.44 -0.17 -1.22
CA HIS A 59 -19.23 1.21 -1.64
C HIS A 59 -20.17 1.55 -2.79
N VAL A 60 -20.68 2.78 -2.80
CA VAL A 60 -21.55 3.29 -3.85
C VAL A 60 -20.76 4.27 -4.71
N GLY A 61 -20.71 4.03 -6.03
CA GLY A 61 -20.00 4.90 -6.96
C GLY A 61 -20.67 4.96 -8.34
N THR A 62 -20.37 6.00 -9.11
CA THR A 62 -20.91 6.15 -10.48
C THR A 62 -20.01 5.53 -11.54
N GLY A 63 -18.72 5.33 -11.21
CA GLY A 63 -17.78 4.77 -12.17
C GLY A 63 -18.06 3.30 -12.45
N SER A 64 -17.69 2.81 -13.63
CA SER A 64 -17.84 1.39 -14.00
C SER A 64 -16.66 0.53 -13.52
N LEU A 65 -16.83 -0.79 -13.53
CA LEU A 65 -15.73 -1.71 -13.18
C LEU A 65 -14.52 -1.58 -14.13
N HIS A 66 -14.76 -1.21 -15.39
CA HIS A 66 -13.70 -0.92 -16.36
C HIS A 66 -12.88 0.31 -15.94
N GLU A 67 -13.54 1.40 -15.53
CA GLU A 67 -12.84 2.59 -15.03
C GLU A 67 -12.08 2.30 -13.74
N VAL A 68 -12.62 1.46 -12.86
CA VAL A 68 -11.93 1.00 -11.65
C VAL A 68 -10.66 0.21 -12.02
N HIS A 69 -10.73 -0.65 -13.03
CA HIS A 69 -9.57 -1.40 -13.53
C HIS A 69 -8.49 -0.46 -14.09
N ASP A 70 -8.88 0.51 -14.92
CA ASP A 70 -7.94 1.48 -15.51
C ASP A 70 -7.24 2.34 -14.44
N ASN A 71 -8.01 2.73 -13.42
CA ASN A 71 -7.52 3.45 -12.26
C ASN A 71 -6.83 2.56 -11.22
N ARG A 72 -6.86 1.23 -11.38
CA ARG A 72 -6.42 0.23 -10.40
C ARG A 72 -7.03 0.39 -9.01
N GLY A 73 -8.26 0.90 -8.94
CA GLY A 73 -8.97 1.13 -7.71
C GLY A 73 -9.86 2.36 -7.72
N ILE A 74 -10.41 2.64 -6.55
CA ILE A 74 -11.26 3.78 -6.22
C ILE A 74 -10.47 4.68 -5.27
N TRP A 75 -10.22 5.92 -5.68
CA TRP A 75 -9.35 6.85 -4.97
C TRP A 75 -10.16 7.99 -4.35
N PRO A 76 -9.75 8.50 -3.16
CA PRO A 76 -10.28 9.77 -2.68
C PRO A 76 -10.13 10.86 -3.74
N ARG A 77 -11.07 11.79 -3.79
CA ARG A 77 -11.18 12.84 -4.82
C ARG A 77 -9.91 13.65 -4.98
N GLU A 78 -9.16 13.86 -3.90
CA GLU A 78 -7.91 14.60 -3.90
C GLU A 78 -6.67 13.74 -4.20
N MET A 79 -6.85 12.46 -4.52
CA MET A 79 -5.81 11.48 -4.77
C MET A 79 -5.98 10.83 -6.14
N SER A 80 -4.91 10.22 -6.62
CA SER A 80 -4.90 9.43 -7.85
C SER A 80 -4.00 8.21 -7.68
N ARG A 81 -4.10 7.25 -8.61
CA ARG A 81 -3.21 6.09 -8.69
C ARG A 81 -1.72 6.47 -8.69
N ASN A 82 -1.35 7.60 -9.28
CA ASN A 82 0.05 8.02 -9.37
C ASN A 82 0.57 8.65 -8.07
N ASP A 83 -0.34 9.09 -7.19
CA ASP A 83 -0.05 9.78 -5.94
C ASP A 83 -0.54 8.98 -4.72
N MET A 84 -0.66 7.65 -4.83
CA MET A 84 -1.25 6.80 -3.78
C MET A 84 -0.52 6.87 -2.42
N PHE A 85 0.75 7.30 -2.40
CA PHE A 85 1.56 7.45 -1.19
C PHE A 85 1.59 8.90 -0.66
N ARG A 86 0.85 9.82 -1.29
CA ARG A 86 0.76 11.20 -0.86
C ARG A 86 -0.67 11.51 -0.44
N LEU A 87 -0.93 11.35 0.84
CA LEU A 87 -2.20 11.76 1.42
C LEU A 87 -2.37 13.29 1.32
N PRO A 88 -3.61 13.80 1.10
CA PRO A 88 -3.88 15.24 1.11
C PRO A 88 -3.53 15.87 2.46
N ASP A 89 -3.03 17.11 2.47
CA ASP A 89 -2.76 17.83 3.73
C ASP A 89 -4.03 18.05 4.57
N THR A 90 -5.21 17.95 3.92
CA THR A 90 -6.52 18.05 4.56
C THR A 90 -6.98 16.75 5.24
N THR A 91 -6.20 15.67 5.16
CA THR A 91 -6.59 14.33 5.64
C THR A 91 -7.09 14.36 7.08
N SER A 92 -8.34 13.95 7.29
CA SER A 92 -8.99 13.95 8.61
C SER A 92 -10.28 13.14 8.55
N MET A 93 -10.41 12.13 9.41
CA MET A 93 -11.63 11.32 9.48
C MET A 93 -12.82 12.15 9.95
N HIS A 94 -12.63 13.03 10.93
CA HIS A 94 -13.68 13.96 11.39
C HIS A 94 -14.16 14.87 10.26
N LYS A 95 -13.26 15.47 9.47
CA LYS A 95 -13.67 16.27 8.30
C LYS A 95 -14.32 15.44 7.20
N HIS A 96 -13.83 14.24 6.94
CA HIS A 96 -14.43 13.30 5.99
C HIS A 96 -15.90 13.08 6.33
N VAL A 97 -16.15 12.74 7.59
CA VAL A 97 -17.48 12.48 8.12
C VAL A 97 -18.38 13.72 8.08
N LEU A 98 -17.90 14.87 8.57
CA LEU A 98 -18.70 16.09 8.68
C LEU A 98 -19.11 16.68 7.32
N ASN A 99 -18.24 16.55 6.31
CA ASN A 99 -18.45 17.16 5.00
C ASN A 99 -18.93 16.15 3.95
N SER A 100 -19.22 14.91 4.36
CA SER A 100 -19.88 13.94 3.49
C SER A 100 -21.33 14.37 3.31
N VAL A 101 -21.72 14.64 2.07
CA VAL A 101 -23.09 15.04 1.73
C VAL A 101 -24.09 13.97 2.19
N HIS A 102 -23.71 12.69 2.04
CA HIS A 102 -24.39 11.54 2.59
C HIS A 102 -23.39 10.58 3.23
N PRO A 103 -23.77 9.85 4.30
CA PRO A 103 -23.03 8.67 4.74
C PRO A 103 -22.81 7.77 3.51
N GLY A 104 -21.59 7.26 3.32
CA GLY A 104 -21.33 6.29 2.25
C GLY A 104 -20.88 6.79 0.90
N THR A 105 -21.14 8.06 0.58
CA THR A 105 -20.65 8.69 -0.66
C THR A 105 -19.45 9.60 -0.39
N GLY A 106 -18.98 9.65 0.85
CA GLY A 106 -17.80 10.41 1.24
C GLY A 106 -16.58 9.89 0.50
N ASP A 107 -15.93 10.75 -0.28
CA ASP A 107 -14.73 10.43 -1.06
C ASP A 107 -13.59 11.43 -0.81
N ARG A 108 -13.67 12.24 0.25
CA ARG A 108 -12.76 13.37 0.51
C ARG A 108 -11.88 13.17 1.73
N TYR A 109 -10.90 14.06 1.88
CA TYR A 109 -10.02 14.13 3.05
C TYR A 109 -9.23 12.84 3.26
N GLY A 110 -8.84 12.19 2.15
CA GLY A 110 -7.99 10.99 2.15
C GLY A 110 -8.71 9.66 2.46
N TYR A 111 -10.04 9.66 2.57
CA TYR A 111 -10.83 8.47 2.86
C TYR A 111 -11.92 8.22 1.82
N ILE A 112 -12.26 6.94 1.61
CA ILE A 112 -13.47 6.49 0.90
C ILE A 112 -14.43 5.84 1.90
N SER A 113 -15.67 6.30 1.91
CA SER A 113 -16.73 5.80 2.77
C SER A 113 -17.31 4.49 2.22
N THR A 114 -17.54 3.53 3.12
CA THR A 114 -18.15 2.23 2.84
C THR A 114 -19.04 1.80 4.00
N THR A 115 -19.97 0.87 3.79
CA THR A 115 -20.80 0.26 4.86
C THR A 115 -20.70 -1.25 4.86
N ALA A 116 -20.79 -1.90 6.02
CA ALA A 116 -20.97 -3.35 6.10
C ALA A 116 -22.39 -3.84 5.74
N ASN A 117 -23.34 -2.93 5.47
CA ASN A 117 -24.75 -3.24 5.20
C ASN A 117 -25.14 -2.93 3.75
N TYR A 118 -25.41 -3.97 2.95
CA TYR A 118 -25.80 -3.81 1.55
C TYR A 118 -27.09 -3.00 1.38
N THR A 119 -28.08 -3.18 2.26
CA THR A 119 -29.35 -2.44 2.18
C THR A 119 -29.12 -0.95 2.36
N GLU A 120 -28.22 -0.58 3.27
CA GLU A 120 -27.84 0.81 3.48
C GLU A 120 -27.13 1.39 2.26
N ALA A 121 -26.20 0.64 1.63
CA ALA A 121 -25.59 1.05 0.37
C ALA A 121 -26.63 1.26 -0.75
N LEU A 122 -27.67 0.42 -0.82
CA LEU A 122 -28.75 0.58 -1.78
C LEU A 122 -29.60 1.83 -1.50
N GLU A 123 -29.88 2.14 -0.23
CA GLU A 123 -30.60 3.35 0.17
C GLU A 123 -29.84 4.64 -0.20
N TRP A 124 -28.51 4.64 -0.02
CA TRP A 124 -27.64 5.75 -0.43
C TRP A 124 -27.75 6.02 -1.93
N LEU A 125 -27.71 4.97 -2.75
CA LEU A 125 -27.76 5.12 -4.21
C LEU A 125 -29.15 5.54 -4.71
N ASN A 126 -30.23 5.00 -4.13
CA ASN A 126 -31.62 5.32 -4.48
C ASN A 126 -31.95 6.82 -4.33
N THR A 127 -31.23 7.51 -3.46
CA THR A 127 -31.46 8.95 -3.22
C THR A 127 -30.90 9.84 -4.34
N TYR A 128 -29.93 9.35 -5.14
CA TYR A 128 -29.14 10.20 -6.03
C TYR A 128 -29.34 9.92 -7.51
N THR A 129 -28.92 8.75 -7.96
CA THR A 129 -28.71 8.49 -9.40
C THR A 129 -28.46 7.01 -9.64
N ASP A 130 -28.45 6.61 -10.90
CA ASP A 130 -27.95 5.32 -11.33
C ASP A 130 -26.46 5.18 -10.99
N GLY A 131 -26.03 3.98 -10.62
CA GLY A 131 -24.65 3.73 -10.24
C GLY A 131 -24.40 2.29 -9.82
N TYR A 132 -23.24 2.05 -9.24
CA TYR A 132 -22.75 0.72 -8.89
C TYR A 132 -22.64 0.58 -7.38
N ILE A 133 -23.04 -0.58 -6.88
CA ILE A 133 -22.71 -1.04 -5.54
C ILE A 133 -21.56 -2.03 -5.67
N TYR A 134 -20.38 -1.60 -5.22
CA TYR A 134 -19.17 -2.42 -5.17
C TYR A 134 -19.17 -3.27 -3.92
N GLU A 135 -18.89 -4.56 -4.08
CA GLU A 135 -18.63 -5.47 -2.98
C GLU A 135 -17.12 -5.60 -2.79
N ILE A 136 -16.64 -5.33 -1.58
CA ILE A 136 -15.21 -5.15 -1.31
C ILE A 136 -14.80 -6.00 -0.12
N HIS A 137 -13.69 -6.72 -0.27
CA HIS A 137 -13.00 -7.38 0.83
C HIS A 137 -12.12 -6.34 1.56
N ALA A 138 -12.53 -5.99 2.78
CA ALA A 138 -11.84 -5.02 3.61
C ALA A 138 -10.46 -5.52 4.05
N THR A 139 -9.47 -4.65 4.01
CA THR A 139 -8.12 -4.89 4.56
C THR A 139 -7.82 -3.85 5.65
N PRO A 140 -6.65 -3.88 6.31
CA PRO A 140 -6.42 -3.00 7.46
C PRO A 140 -6.53 -1.50 7.19
N ASN A 141 -6.54 -1.05 5.92
CA ASN A 141 -6.79 0.35 5.61
C ASN A 141 -8.26 0.80 5.83
N PHE A 142 -9.19 -0.14 6.07
CA PHE A 142 -10.59 0.13 6.42
C PHE A 142 -10.73 0.32 7.93
N ILE A 143 -11.07 1.53 8.36
CA ILE A 143 -11.12 1.89 9.77
C ILE A 143 -12.58 2.12 10.18
N ASN A 144 -13.00 1.50 11.28
CA ASN A 144 -14.33 1.72 11.84
C ASN A 144 -14.49 3.17 12.32
N VAL A 145 -15.43 3.91 11.72
CA VAL A 145 -15.56 5.34 11.95
C VAL A 145 -16.19 5.63 13.31
N ASP A 146 -17.24 4.91 13.66
CA ASP A 146 -17.96 5.06 14.93
C ASP A 146 -17.06 4.83 16.14
N GLN A 147 -16.23 3.79 16.10
CA GLN A 147 -15.27 3.50 17.16
C GLN A 147 -14.09 4.47 17.19
N THR A 148 -13.79 5.14 16.07
CA THR A 148 -12.72 6.13 15.98
C THR A 148 -13.16 7.49 16.52
N LEU A 149 -14.38 7.94 16.17
CA LEU A 149 -14.90 9.25 16.53
C LEU A 149 -15.76 9.23 17.80
N LEU A 150 -16.25 8.07 18.24
CA LEU A 150 -17.08 7.88 19.43
C LEU A 150 -18.16 8.96 19.55
N GLN A 151 -18.22 9.69 20.67
CA GLN A 151 -19.17 10.76 20.87
C GLN A 151 -18.99 11.96 19.93
N PHE A 152 -17.98 12.04 19.07
CA PHE A 152 -17.93 13.11 18.05
C PHE A 152 -18.52 12.68 16.70
N ASN A 153 -18.97 11.43 16.60
CA ASN A 153 -19.59 10.92 15.39
C ASN A 153 -21.02 11.44 15.18
N HIS A 154 -21.72 11.88 16.24
CA HIS A 154 -23.09 12.38 16.15
C HIS A 154 -23.20 13.79 15.54
N GLN A 155 -22.08 14.49 15.32
CA GLN A 155 -22.06 15.86 14.79
C GLN A 155 -22.34 15.93 13.28
N ARG A 156 -22.67 14.80 12.65
CA ARG A 156 -23.04 14.69 11.23
C ARG A 156 -24.38 15.36 10.96
N SER A 157 -24.53 15.90 9.75
CA SER A 157 -25.79 16.47 9.24
C SER A 157 -26.83 15.41 8.82
N SER A 158 -26.46 14.13 8.81
CA SER A 158 -27.27 12.99 8.33
C SER A 158 -27.27 11.87 9.38
N PRO A 159 -28.31 11.01 9.46
CA PRO A 159 -28.35 9.89 10.40
C PRO A 159 -27.06 9.06 10.36
N VAL A 160 -26.56 8.71 11.55
CA VAL A 160 -25.30 7.98 11.71
C VAL A 160 -25.44 6.57 11.15
N SER A 161 -24.67 6.26 10.11
CA SER A 161 -24.43 4.89 9.69
C SER A 161 -23.59 4.20 10.76
N GLN A 162 -24.18 3.27 11.50
CA GLN A 162 -23.47 2.55 12.57
C GLN A 162 -22.46 1.52 12.03
N ASP A 163 -22.50 1.27 10.73
CA ASP A 163 -21.70 0.25 10.05
C ASP A 163 -20.72 0.89 9.04
N GLU A 164 -20.37 2.18 9.19
CA GLU A 164 -19.42 2.84 8.30
C GLU A 164 -17.96 2.44 8.59
N PHE A 165 -17.27 2.06 7.51
CA PHE A 165 -15.82 1.90 7.47
C PHE A 165 -15.24 2.87 6.45
N ALA A 166 -14.25 3.65 6.85
CA ALA A 166 -13.55 4.59 5.99
C ALA A 166 -12.23 3.97 5.53
N ALA A 167 -12.06 3.78 4.22
CA ALA A 167 -10.83 3.27 3.61
C ALA A 167 -9.82 4.41 3.43
N LEU A 168 -8.77 4.42 4.25
CA LEU A 168 -7.68 5.38 4.15
C LEU A 168 -6.85 5.11 2.89
N GLY A 169 -6.62 6.14 2.08
CA GLY A 169 -5.78 6.04 0.88
C GLY A 169 -6.44 5.35 -0.31
N GLY A 170 -7.74 5.04 -0.24
CA GLY A 170 -8.51 4.44 -1.34
C GLY A 170 -8.71 2.93 -1.22
N ILE A 171 -9.27 2.35 -2.27
CA ILE A 171 -9.64 0.93 -2.37
C ILE A 171 -9.03 0.39 -3.65
N HIS A 172 -8.07 -0.51 -3.53
CA HIS A 172 -7.39 -1.08 -4.69
C HIS A 172 -8.29 -2.08 -5.44
N ALA A 173 -8.10 -2.18 -6.76
CA ALA A 173 -8.90 -3.08 -7.60
C ALA A 173 -8.89 -4.53 -7.11
N PHE A 174 -7.75 -5.04 -6.63
CA PHE A 174 -7.66 -6.42 -6.14
C PHE A 174 -8.50 -6.71 -4.88
N GLN A 175 -8.97 -5.66 -4.17
CA GLN A 175 -9.84 -5.79 -3.00
C GLN A 175 -11.31 -5.90 -3.38
N ILE A 176 -11.68 -5.49 -4.60
CA ILE A 176 -13.07 -5.41 -5.06
C ILE A 176 -13.46 -6.78 -5.60
N ILE A 177 -14.45 -7.43 -5.00
CA ILE A 177 -14.95 -8.76 -5.41
C ILE A 177 -15.73 -8.65 -6.72
N GLY A 178 -16.52 -7.59 -6.85
CA GLY A 178 -17.38 -7.33 -8.00
C GLY A 178 -18.32 -6.18 -7.73
N CYS A 179 -19.32 -5.99 -8.60
CA CYS A 179 -20.34 -4.97 -8.40
C CYS A 179 -21.72 -5.41 -8.91
N ARG A 180 -22.75 -4.67 -8.50
CA ARG A 180 -24.07 -4.67 -9.12
C ARG A 180 -24.37 -3.28 -9.64
N TRP A 181 -24.89 -3.20 -10.87
CA TRP A 181 -25.41 -1.95 -11.41
C TRP A 181 -26.86 -1.76 -10.96
N VAL A 182 -27.17 -0.55 -10.52
CA VAL A 182 -28.48 -0.14 -10.03
C VAL A 182 -28.97 1.00 -10.90
N ARG A 183 -30.13 0.82 -11.52
CA ARG A 183 -30.77 1.80 -12.40
C ARG A 183 -32.13 2.19 -11.90
N HIS A 184 -32.48 3.45 -12.07
CA HIS A 184 -33.83 3.93 -11.94
C HIS A 184 -34.56 3.77 -13.27
N ILE A 185 -35.56 2.90 -13.29
CA ILE A 185 -36.41 2.67 -14.45
C ILE A 185 -37.80 3.27 -14.21
N GLU A 186 -38.37 3.87 -15.25
CA GLU A 186 -39.76 4.33 -15.21
C GLU A 186 -40.66 3.25 -15.79
N ALA A 187 -41.46 2.62 -14.94
CA ALA A 187 -42.36 1.56 -15.36
C ALA A 187 -43.76 2.13 -15.64
N PRO A 188 -44.34 1.90 -16.84
CA PRO A 188 -45.70 2.33 -17.14
C PRO A 188 -46.68 1.86 -16.06
N ARG A 189 -47.41 2.80 -15.44
CA ARG A 189 -48.40 2.59 -14.37
C ARG A 189 -47.87 2.23 -12.97
N GLN A 190 -46.58 1.98 -12.80
CA GLN A 190 -45.98 1.62 -11.50
C GLN A 190 -45.05 2.70 -10.94
N GLY A 191 -44.74 3.73 -11.75
CA GLY A 191 -43.87 4.84 -11.37
C GLY A 191 -42.39 4.46 -11.43
N LYS A 192 -41.55 5.26 -10.74
CA LYS A 192 -40.11 5.05 -10.64
C LYS A 192 -39.82 3.79 -9.82
N ARG A 193 -39.10 2.83 -10.40
CA ARG A 193 -38.63 1.61 -9.74
C ARG A 193 -37.12 1.50 -9.89
N ILE A 194 -36.50 0.65 -9.08
CA ILE A 194 -35.08 0.32 -9.20
C ILE A 194 -34.95 -1.04 -9.88
N ALA A 195 -34.09 -1.14 -10.89
CA ALA A 195 -33.62 -2.39 -11.48
C ALA A 195 -32.17 -2.64 -11.03
N ILE A 196 -31.90 -3.84 -10.52
CA ILE A 196 -30.58 -4.25 -10.02
C ILE A 196 -30.07 -5.38 -10.91
N SER A 197 -28.85 -5.26 -11.45
CA SER A 197 -28.23 -6.31 -12.26
C SER A 197 -27.83 -7.52 -11.42
N ASN A 198 -27.56 -8.63 -12.10
CA ASN A 198 -26.78 -9.73 -11.52
C ASN A 198 -25.37 -9.26 -11.13
N ASP A 199 -24.66 -10.10 -10.36
CA ASP A 199 -23.30 -9.85 -9.93
C ASP A 199 -22.33 -9.83 -11.13
N ILE A 200 -21.59 -8.74 -11.25
CA ILE A 200 -20.52 -8.56 -12.24
C ILE A 200 -19.19 -8.80 -11.51
N PRO A 201 -18.51 -9.94 -11.75
CA PRO A 201 -17.28 -10.28 -11.04
C PRO A 201 -16.13 -9.37 -11.49
N ASN A 202 -15.22 -9.06 -10.57
CA ASN A 202 -13.98 -8.36 -10.89
C ASN A 202 -12.84 -9.34 -11.18
N PRO A 203 -12.27 -9.35 -12.40
CA PRO A 203 -11.16 -10.26 -12.73
C PRO A 203 -9.86 -9.92 -11.98
N GLU A 204 -9.71 -8.71 -11.44
CA GLU A 204 -8.54 -8.34 -10.62
C GLU A 204 -8.65 -8.78 -9.16
N TYR A 205 -9.83 -9.22 -8.69
CA TYR A 205 -9.99 -9.70 -7.33
C TYR A 205 -9.03 -10.86 -7.05
N ASP A 206 -8.17 -10.71 -6.05
CA ASP A 206 -7.22 -11.73 -5.65
C ASP A 206 -7.49 -12.19 -4.22
N PRO A 207 -8.30 -13.26 -4.02
CA PRO A 207 -8.66 -13.71 -2.68
C PRO A 207 -7.44 -14.13 -1.87
N ASN A 208 -6.37 -14.64 -2.50
CA ASN A 208 -5.16 -15.04 -1.78
C ASN A 208 -4.46 -13.84 -1.14
N ARG A 209 -4.59 -12.66 -1.76
CA ARG A 209 -4.00 -11.43 -1.23
C ARG A 209 -4.77 -10.83 -0.05
N VAL A 210 -6.05 -11.13 0.06
CA VAL A 210 -6.93 -10.53 1.09
C VAL A 210 -7.46 -11.54 2.09
N ALA A 211 -7.30 -12.85 1.88
CA ALA A 211 -7.92 -13.92 2.68
C ALA A 211 -7.70 -13.79 4.19
N ASN A 212 -6.50 -13.38 4.61
CA ASN A 212 -6.13 -13.26 6.03
C ASN A 212 -6.18 -11.80 6.52
N LYS A 213 -6.80 -10.92 5.74
CA LYS A 213 -6.92 -9.49 6.02
C LYS A 213 -8.38 -9.13 6.28
N GLY A 214 -8.56 -8.13 7.11
CA GLY A 214 -9.86 -7.60 7.49
C GLY A 214 -9.76 -6.11 7.79
N TRP A 215 -10.92 -5.46 7.97
CA TRP A 215 -10.95 -4.11 8.52
C TRP A 215 -10.34 -4.07 9.92
N VAL A 216 -10.03 -2.87 10.40
CA VAL A 216 -9.67 -2.65 11.81
C VAL A 216 -10.80 -1.97 12.57
N GLY A 217 -10.81 -2.17 13.89
CA GLY A 217 -11.66 -1.38 14.79
C GLY A 217 -11.25 0.09 14.85
N GLY A 218 -11.75 0.81 15.86
CA GLY A 218 -11.48 2.23 16.05
C GLY A 218 -9.99 2.56 16.19
N LYS A 219 -9.58 3.67 15.57
CA LYS A 219 -8.23 4.24 15.63
C LYS A 219 -8.28 5.70 16.06
N PRO A 220 -8.42 5.99 17.37
CA PRO A 220 -8.53 7.37 17.87
C PRO A 220 -7.43 8.31 17.34
N GLU A 221 -6.21 7.83 17.18
CA GLU A 221 -5.09 8.60 16.62
C GLU A 221 -5.34 9.10 15.17
N LEU A 222 -6.29 8.49 14.44
CA LEU A 222 -6.71 8.84 13.08
C LEU A 222 -7.98 9.69 13.01
N ALA A 223 -8.60 10.03 14.15
CA ALA A 223 -9.80 10.87 14.19
C ALA A 223 -9.60 12.21 13.46
N GLY A 224 -8.37 12.74 13.46
CA GLY A 224 -8.01 13.91 12.68
C GLY A 224 -8.63 15.22 13.17
N PHE A 225 -8.90 15.31 14.48
CA PHE A 225 -9.37 16.53 15.12
C PHE A 225 -8.36 17.68 14.98
N SER A 226 -8.89 18.88 14.74
CA SER A 226 -8.08 20.10 14.64
C SER A 226 -7.44 20.48 15.98
N ARG A 227 -6.48 21.40 15.96
CA ARG A 227 -5.79 21.86 17.18
C ARG A 227 -6.76 22.46 18.21
N SER A 228 -7.81 23.12 17.75
CA SER A 228 -8.80 23.81 18.57
C SER A 228 -10.03 22.98 18.90
N HIS A 229 -10.06 21.69 18.52
CA HIS A 229 -11.20 20.84 18.77
C HIS A 229 -11.27 20.43 20.26
N ASP A 230 -12.48 20.39 20.84
CA ASP A 230 -12.72 20.16 22.27
C ASP A 230 -12.04 18.90 22.79
N SER A 231 -12.08 17.80 22.03
CA SER A 231 -11.40 16.54 22.37
C SER A 231 -9.90 16.70 22.65
N ARG A 232 -9.24 17.68 22.04
CA ARG A 232 -7.84 18.00 22.29
C ARG A 232 -7.66 19.08 23.35
N VAL A 233 -8.49 20.13 23.33
CA VAL A 233 -8.42 21.24 24.30
C VAL A 233 -8.66 20.75 25.71
N GLU A 234 -9.67 19.89 25.89
CA GLU A 234 -10.06 19.32 27.18
C GLU A 234 -9.28 18.03 27.51
N GLY A 235 -8.45 17.53 26.59
CA GLY A 235 -7.64 16.34 26.79
C GLY A 235 -8.48 15.07 26.98
N LEU A 236 -9.54 14.90 26.19
CA LEU A 236 -10.49 13.80 26.31
C LEU A 236 -9.92 12.49 25.73
N GLY A 237 -9.99 11.44 26.53
CA GLY A 237 -9.67 10.08 26.08
C GLY A 237 -10.74 9.56 25.11
N PRO A 238 -10.39 8.70 24.14
CA PRO A 238 -9.07 8.09 23.93
C PRO A 238 -8.12 8.90 23.02
N TRP A 239 -8.57 10.00 22.43
CA TRP A 239 -7.76 10.81 21.49
C TRP A 239 -6.63 11.55 22.16
N CYS A 240 -6.85 11.93 23.42
CA CYS A 240 -5.85 12.53 24.24
C CYS A 240 -5.98 12.09 25.71
N GLN A 241 -4.85 11.86 26.37
CA GLN A 241 -4.80 11.62 27.82
C GLN A 241 -3.95 12.73 28.46
N GLY A 242 -4.59 13.85 28.80
CA GLY A 242 -3.91 14.99 29.40
C GLY A 242 -3.17 15.88 28.39
N ARG A 243 -1.83 15.89 28.40
CA ARG A 243 -1.01 16.73 27.50
C ARG A 243 -0.56 15.95 26.28
N CYS A 244 -1.29 16.07 25.19
CA CYS A 244 -0.92 15.41 23.94
C CYS A 244 -0.16 16.37 23.02
N PRO A 245 1.03 15.99 22.52
CA PRO A 245 1.68 16.76 21.49
C PRO A 245 0.75 16.79 20.27
N PHE A 246 0.49 17.99 19.77
CA PHE A 246 -0.28 18.14 18.54
C PHE A 246 0.56 17.57 17.39
N VAL A 247 0.05 16.49 16.81
CA VAL A 247 0.55 15.91 15.56
C VAL A 247 -0.48 16.21 14.49
N GLU A 248 0.00 16.66 13.32
CA GLU A 248 -0.85 16.93 12.18
C GLU A 248 -1.60 15.65 11.78
N PRO A 249 -2.93 15.71 11.54
CA PRO A 249 -3.73 14.55 11.13
C PRO A 249 -3.14 13.75 9.97
N VAL A 250 -2.68 14.44 8.92
CA VAL A 250 -2.05 13.81 7.74
C VAL A 250 -0.79 13.02 8.11
N GLN A 251 -0.02 13.45 9.11
CA GLN A 251 1.19 12.75 9.54
C GLN A 251 0.85 11.43 10.24
N ARG A 252 -0.16 11.42 11.13
CA ARG A 252 -0.65 10.18 11.76
C ARG A 252 -1.24 9.21 10.74
N ALA A 253 -2.06 9.73 9.82
CA ALA A 253 -2.62 8.94 8.73
C ALA A 253 -1.53 8.37 7.82
N SER A 254 -0.51 9.16 7.46
CA SER A 254 0.60 8.68 6.61
C SER A 254 1.41 7.59 7.29
N HIS A 255 1.69 7.73 8.59
CA HIS A 255 2.39 6.70 9.36
C HIS A 255 1.58 5.40 9.44
N TYR A 256 0.27 5.51 9.68
CA TYR A 256 -0.62 4.36 9.72
C TYR A 256 -0.74 3.68 8.35
N LEU A 257 -0.93 4.46 7.28
CA LEU A 257 -1.00 3.94 5.92
C LEU A 257 0.29 3.21 5.54
N ALA A 258 1.46 3.77 5.87
CA ALA A 258 2.73 3.08 5.69
C ALA A 258 2.80 1.74 6.46
N SER A 259 2.21 1.65 7.66
CA SER A 259 2.22 0.42 8.45
C SER A 259 1.30 -0.69 7.93
N VAL A 260 0.37 -0.37 7.01
CA VAL A 260 -0.56 -1.35 6.42
C VAL A 260 -0.27 -1.65 4.95
N ILE A 261 0.68 -0.96 4.33
CA ILE A 261 1.18 -1.27 2.99
C ILE A 261 2.23 -2.36 3.11
N ASP A 262 1.80 -3.60 2.89
CA ASP A 262 2.70 -4.75 2.86
C ASP A 262 3.60 -4.73 1.62
N LEU A 263 4.81 -5.25 1.79
CA LEU A 263 5.80 -5.43 0.74
C LEU A 263 5.88 -6.91 0.38
N GLU A 264 6.04 -7.22 -0.90
CA GLU A 264 6.32 -8.59 -1.32
C GLU A 264 7.66 -9.05 -0.72
N ARG A 265 7.69 -10.31 -0.26
CA ARG A 265 8.90 -10.94 0.24
C ARG A 265 10.00 -10.91 -0.82
N ASP A 266 11.25 -10.67 -0.40
CA ASP A 266 12.42 -10.62 -1.28
C ASP A 266 12.37 -9.52 -2.36
N SER A 267 11.49 -8.51 -2.22
CA SER A 267 11.33 -7.46 -3.23
C SER A 267 12.13 -6.18 -2.96
N ILE A 268 12.58 -5.97 -1.72
CA ILE A 268 13.31 -4.75 -1.35
C ILE A 268 14.70 -4.80 -1.94
N LYS A 269 15.05 -3.80 -2.74
CA LYS A 269 16.36 -3.61 -3.35
C LYS A 269 16.98 -2.34 -2.80
N LEU A 270 18.26 -2.43 -2.43
CA LEU A 270 19.06 -1.28 -2.07
C LEU A 270 20.09 -1.03 -3.16
N HIS A 271 20.24 0.24 -3.50
CA HIS A 271 21.28 0.76 -4.38
C HIS A 271 22.08 1.76 -3.56
N PHE A 272 23.38 1.55 -3.40
CA PHE A 272 24.24 2.37 -2.55
C PHE A 272 25.53 2.71 -3.28
N ARG A 273 25.91 3.99 -3.28
CA ARG A 273 27.09 4.51 -3.99
C ARG A 273 27.99 5.29 -3.05
N LEU A 274 29.28 4.97 -3.09
CA LEU A 274 30.32 5.81 -2.50
C LEU A 274 30.78 6.86 -3.51
N SER A 275 31.19 8.02 -2.99
CA SER A 275 31.77 9.09 -3.78
C SER A 275 33.05 8.61 -4.47
N LYS A 276 33.35 9.19 -5.64
CA LYS A 276 34.58 8.92 -6.39
C LYS A 276 35.79 9.70 -5.84
N ASN A 277 35.59 10.56 -4.86
CA ASN A 277 36.66 11.31 -4.22
C ASN A 277 37.69 10.35 -3.60
N ALA A 278 38.99 10.63 -3.75
CA ALA A 278 40.07 9.71 -3.37
C ALA A 278 40.06 9.21 -1.91
N TRP A 279 39.28 9.86 -1.03
CA TRP A 279 39.14 9.55 0.39
C TRP A 279 37.73 9.04 0.76
N ALA A 280 36.96 8.56 -0.21
CA ALA A 280 35.58 8.14 -0.01
C ALA A 280 35.42 6.64 0.28
N GLY A 281 36.49 5.86 0.18
CA GLY A 281 36.54 4.45 0.60
C GLY A 281 36.70 4.32 2.13
N SER A 282 36.58 3.09 2.62
CA SER A 282 36.80 2.78 4.02
C SER A 282 37.33 1.36 4.20
N ASP A 283 38.29 1.19 5.11
CA ASP A 283 38.65 -0.12 5.65
C ASP A 283 37.67 -0.61 6.73
N ASP A 284 36.74 0.25 7.18
CA ASP A 284 35.63 -0.16 8.05
C ASP A 284 34.55 -0.88 7.25
N LYS A 285 33.81 -1.77 7.94
CA LYS A 285 32.60 -2.34 7.36
C LYS A 285 31.50 -1.29 7.37
N ILE A 286 30.94 -1.00 6.21
CA ILE A 286 29.75 -0.15 6.05
C ILE A 286 28.53 -1.05 6.12
N GLN A 287 27.66 -0.77 7.07
CA GLN A 287 26.43 -1.51 7.31
C GLN A 287 25.21 -0.58 7.23
N MET A 288 24.06 -1.15 6.93
CA MET A 288 22.79 -0.44 6.97
C MET A 288 21.78 -1.17 7.86
N GLN A 289 20.88 -0.40 8.45
CA GLN A 289 19.77 -0.89 9.25
C GLN A 289 18.47 -0.21 8.78
N PHE A 290 17.38 -0.97 8.74
CA PHE A 290 16.05 -0.52 8.34
C PHE A 290 15.07 -0.75 9.50
N GLY A 291 14.60 0.32 10.13
CA GLY A 291 13.72 0.27 11.30
C GLY A 291 14.33 -0.55 12.43
N ALA A 292 13.64 -1.62 12.79
CA ALA A 292 14.06 -2.56 13.82
C ALA A 292 14.84 -3.77 13.26
N SER A 293 15.21 -3.77 11.98
CA SER A 293 15.92 -4.90 11.37
C SER A 293 17.28 -5.14 12.03
N ASN A 294 17.79 -6.36 11.85
CA ASN A 294 19.22 -6.62 11.96
C ASN A 294 20.00 -5.83 10.91
N TYR A 295 21.30 -5.67 11.14
CA TYR A 295 22.18 -4.91 10.27
C TYR A 295 22.59 -5.73 9.04
N MET A 296 22.51 -5.11 7.87
CA MET A 296 23.02 -5.66 6.61
C MET A 296 24.41 -5.10 6.34
N THR A 297 25.36 -5.94 5.95
CA THR A 297 26.68 -5.45 5.51
C THR A 297 26.61 -5.08 4.03
N VAL A 298 26.79 -3.79 3.73
CA VAL A 298 26.83 -3.27 2.35
C VAL A 298 28.24 -3.45 1.79
N PHE A 299 29.26 -2.99 2.53
CA PHE A 299 30.66 -3.19 2.19
C PHE A 299 31.42 -3.76 3.37
N ARG A 300 32.21 -4.81 3.14
CA ARG A 300 33.16 -5.31 4.15
C ARG A 300 34.45 -4.47 4.20
N LYS A 301 34.80 -3.93 3.05
CA LYS A 301 35.86 -2.98 2.75
C LYS A 301 35.45 -2.31 1.44
N SER A 302 35.73 -1.03 1.28
CA SER A 302 35.34 -0.30 0.08
C SER A 302 36.42 0.66 -0.41
N ASN A 303 36.43 0.87 -1.72
CA ASN A 303 37.23 1.88 -2.40
C ASN A 303 36.34 3.07 -2.82
N PRO A 304 36.93 4.23 -3.11
CA PRO A 304 36.24 5.31 -3.78
C PRO A 304 35.49 4.86 -5.04
N GLY A 305 34.23 5.26 -5.18
CA GLY A 305 33.38 4.96 -6.32
C GLY A 305 32.75 3.56 -6.30
N ASP A 306 33.00 2.74 -5.27
CA ASP A 306 32.35 1.44 -5.13
C ASP A 306 30.83 1.60 -5.05
N GLN A 307 30.14 0.63 -5.65
CA GLN A 307 28.68 0.58 -5.67
C GLN A 307 28.20 -0.79 -5.20
N TRP A 308 27.07 -0.78 -4.50
CA TRP A 308 26.37 -1.96 -4.05
C TRP A 308 24.95 -1.94 -4.59
N HIS A 309 24.56 -3.04 -5.21
CA HIS A 309 23.21 -3.31 -5.67
C HIS A 309 22.87 -4.72 -5.22
N GLY A 310 21.73 -4.88 -4.56
CA GLY A 310 21.31 -6.17 -4.06
C GLY A 310 19.95 -6.12 -3.37
N THR A 311 19.40 -7.32 -3.16
CA THR A 311 18.18 -7.52 -2.40
C THR A 311 18.47 -7.47 -0.90
N VAL A 312 17.63 -6.77 -0.15
CA VAL A 312 17.65 -6.78 1.31
C VAL A 312 17.03 -8.09 1.77
N ASP A 313 17.81 -8.88 2.52
CA ASP A 313 17.37 -10.18 3.03
C ASP A 313 16.19 -9.99 4.02
N PRO A 314 15.00 -10.55 3.77
CA PRO A 314 13.88 -10.46 4.70
C PRO A 314 14.17 -11.15 6.04
N GLY A 315 15.14 -12.07 6.10
CA GLY A 315 15.62 -12.67 7.35
C GLY A 315 16.17 -11.65 8.34
N LEU A 316 16.52 -10.44 7.90
CA LEU A 316 16.91 -9.34 8.78
C LEU A 316 15.77 -8.87 9.69
N PHE A 317 14.52 -9.18 9.36
CA PHE A 317 13.33 -8.77 10.10
C PHE A 317 12.70 -9.91 10.90
N GLU A 318 13.49 -10.92 11.26
CA GLU A 318 13.08 -12.02 12.16
C GLU A 318 11.84 -12.81 11.69
N GLY A 319 11.59 -12.82 10.37
CA GLY A 319 10.45 -13.53 9.77
C GLY A 319 9.10 -12.82 9.92
N ILE A 320 9.10 -11.54 10.31
CA ILE A 320 7.90 -10.71 10.36
C ILE A 320 7.51 -10.28 8.95
N ASP A 321 6.20 -10.22 8.67
CA ASP A 321 5.67 -9.65 7.42
C ASP A 321 6.09 -8.20 7.27
N LEU A 322 6.70 -7.87 6.13
CA LEU A 322 7.28 -6.57 5.87
C LEU A 322 6.20 -5.58 5.43
N ASN A 323 6.14 -4.43 6.10
CA ASN A 323 5.40 -3.27 5.62
C ASN A 323 6.31 -2.06 5.46
N LEU A 324 5.81 -1.05 4.74
CA LEU A 324 6.55 0.16 4.43
C LEU A 324 6.98 0.94 5.69
N GLY A 325 6.15 0.92 6.73
CA GLY A 325 6.44 1.54 8.03
C GLY A 325 7.66 0.91 8.74
N MET A 326 7.92 -0.38 8.56
CA MET A 326 9.06 -1.07 9.17
C MET A 326 10.42 -0.64 8.59
N ILE A 327 10.44 -0.07 7.39
CA ILE A 327 11.67 0.42 6.74
C ILE A 327 11.78 1.95 6.77
N ALA A 328 10.92 2.63 7.54
CA ALA A 328 10.88 4.08 7.62
C ALA A 328 12.17 4.68 8.21
N ASN A 329 12.74 4.10 9.27
CA ASN A 329 14.01 4.58 9.82
C ASN A 329 15.17 3.93 9.07
N ILE A 330 16.07 4.72 8.50
CA ILE A 330 17.26 4.19 7.81
C ILE A 330 18.48 4.69 8.55
N SER A 331 19.38 3.77 8.90
CA SER A 331 20.65 4.10 9.54
C SER A 331 21.83 3.56 8.74
N ILE A 332 22.90 4.34 8.66
CA ILE A 332 24.21 3.90 8.18
C ILE A 332 25.10 3.72 9.41
N LEU A 333 25.73 2.55 9.49
CA LEU A 333 26.58 2.17 10.59
C LEU A 333 27.98 1.82 10.06
N THR A 334 28.98 2.07 10.89
CA THR A 334 30.33 1.56 10.67
C THR A 334 30.67 0.52 11.73
N LEU A 335 31.41 -0.51 11.35
CA LEU A 335 32.11 -1.40 12.27
C LEU A 335 33.60 -1.36 11.93
N PRO A 336 34.45 -0.93 12.87
CA PRO A 336 35.88 -0.73 12.61
C PRO A 336 36.56 -1.96 12.02
N GLY A 337 37.42 -1.70 11.03
CA GLY A 337 38.35 -2.68 10.49
C GLY A 337 39.49 -3.01 11.44
N THR A 338 40.46 -3.81 10.97
CA THR A 338 41.68 -4.17 11.73
C THR A 338 42.75 -3.08 11.74
N GLN A 339 42.48 -1.92 11.14
CA GLN A 339 43.46 -0.85 11.01
C GLN A 339 43.39 0.16 12.16
N TRP A 340 44.52 0.80 12.41
CA TRP A 340 44.72 1.75 13.52
C TRP A 340 44.25 3.17 13.19
N LEU A 341 44.14 3.52 11.91
CA LEU A 341 43.62 4.82 11.46
C LEU A 341 42.13 4.70 11.19
N ARG A 342 41.36 5.66 11.72
CA ARG A 342 39.91 5.73 11.52
C ARG A 342 39.61 6.38 10.18
N ASP A 343 38.89 5.67 9.34
CA ASP A 343 38.59 6.15 8.00
C ASP A 343 37.37 7.06 7.99
N ARG A 344 37.49 8.10 7.17
CA ARG A 344 36.36 8.88 6.69
C ARG A 344 35.97 8.29 5.37
N PHE A 345 34.67 8.21 5.11
CA PHE A 345 34.15 7.83 3.82
C PHE A 345 33.09 8.82 3.40
N GLU A 346 32.76 8.82 2.12
CA GLU A 346 31.80 9.77 1.57
C GLU A 346 30.78 8.99 0.76
N VAL A 347 29.51 9.12 1.13
CA VAL A 347 28.40 8.47 0.47
C VAL A 347 27.83 9.45 -0.54
N ASP A 348 27.89 9.07 -1.81
CA ASP A 348 27.34 9.85 -2.91
C ASP A 348 25.82 9.81 -2.89
N GLY A 349 25.26 8.62 -2.70
CA GLY A 349 23.82 8.45 -2.58
C GLY A 349 23.39 7.01 -2.39
N PHE A 350 22.13 6.85 -2.01
CA PHE A 350 21.46 5.56 -2.00
C PHE A 350 19.96 5.73 -2.22
N PHE A 351 19.32 4.68 -2.74
CA PHE A 351 17.88 4.63 -2.91
C PHE A 351 17.36 3.21 -2.71
N LEU A 352 16.06 3.10 -2.47
CA LEU A 352 15.37 1.83 -2.31
C LEU A 352 14.36 1.63 -3.44
N GLU A 353 14.21 0.39 -3.89
CA GLU A 353 13.07 -0.07 -4.67
C GLU A 353 12.39 -1.19 -3.90
N ALA A 354 11.07 -1.30 -3.99
CA ALA A 354 10.33 -2.41 -3.41
C ALA A 354 9.10 -2.72 -4.26
N LYS A 355 8.57 -3.93 -4.15
CA LYS A 355 7.28 -4.28 -4.75
C LYS A 355 6.25 -4.35 -3.64
N THR A 356 5.20 -3.54 -3.74
CA THR A 356 4.09 -3.61 -2.79
C THR A 356 3.29 -4.87 -3.06
N TYR A 357 2.56 -5.32 -2.04
CA TYR A 357 1.62 -6.42 -2.18
C TYR A 357 0.45 -6.09 -3.14
N TYR A 358 0.29 -4.81 -3.48
CA TYR A 358 -0.63 -4.34 -4.52
C TYR A 358 -0.14 -4.68 -5.94
N GLY A 359 1.10 -5.17 -6.07
CA GLY A 359 1.74 -5.53 -7.33
C GLY A 359 2.43 -4.33 -8.02
N ASP A 360 2.49 -3.18 -7.36
CA ASP A 360 3.18 -2.00 -7.88
C ASP A 360 4.63 -1.96 -7.39
N TRP A 361 5.56 -1.66 -8.29
CA TRP A 361 6.91 -1.27 -7.89
C TRP A 361 6.91 0.17 -7.39
N ILE A 362 7.66 0.40 -6.33
CA ILE A 362 7.81 1.70 -5.69
C ILE A 362 9.29 2.00 -5.47
N GLU A 363 9.65 3.27 -5.46
CA GLU A 363 11.00 3.74 -5.20
C GLU A 363 11.03 4.87 -4.18
N MET A 364 12.10 4.89 -3.37
CA MET A 364 12.46 5.99 -2.48
C MET A 364 13.81 6.53 -2.92
N LYS A 365 13.82 7.73 -3.53
CA LYS A 365 15.02 8.41 -4.06
C LYS A 365 15.45 9.64 -3.26
N ARG A 366 14.92 9.82 -2.05
CA ARG A 366 15.22 11.00 -1.19
C ARG A 366 16.72 11.19 -0.95
N TYR A 367 17.49 10.10 -0.92
CA TYR A 367 18.93 10.11 -0.68
C TYR A 367 19.77 9.74 -1.91
N ASP A 368 19.20 9.78 -3.11
CA ASP A 368 19.96 9.45 -4.33
C ASP A 368 21.13 10.43 -4.57
N HIS A 369 21.04 11.66 -4.08
CA HIS A 369 22.12 12.66 -4.13
C HIS A 369 22.51 13.09 -2.72
N PHE A 370 22.89 12.14 -1.88
CA PHE A 370 23.17 12.33 -0.46
C PHE A 370 24.41 13.20 -0.20
N GLY A 371 25.52 12.92 -0.89
CA GLY A 371 26.75 13.73 -0.87
C GLY A 371 27.32 14.05 0.52
N ARG A 372 27.27 13.11 1.48
CA ARG A 372 27.74 13.36 2.85
C ARG A 372 29.02 12.60 3.19
N LYS A 373 29.93 13.31 3.86
CA LYS A 373 31.12 12.73 4.51
C LYS A 373 30.72 12.20 5.89
N LEU A 374 31.02 10.94 6.12
CA LEU A 374 30.74 10.21 7.36
C LEU A 374 32.06 9.74 7.98
N LYS A 375 32.06 9.54 9.30
CA LYS A 375 33.26 9.14 10.04
C LYS A 375 32.88 8.19 11.17
N GLY A 376 33.59 7.08 11.30
CA GLY A 376 33.51 6.21 12.48
C GLY A 376 34.14 6.90 13.71
N GLU A 377 33.44 6.86 14.84
CA GLU A 377 33.87 7.54 16.06
C GLU A 377 34.47 6.63 17.12
N ASP A 378 34.26 5.30 17.06
CA ASP A 378 34.66 4.40 18.14
C ASP A 378 35.17 3.05 17.64
N ASN A 379 35.78 2.27 18.55
CA ASN A 379 36.22 0.88 18.30
C ASN A 379 35.03 -0.12 18.32
N ARG A 380 33.80 0.40 18.28
CA ARG A 380 32.55 -0.37 18.34
C ARG A 380 31.72 -0.04 17.12
N ARG A 381 30.66 -0.81 16.91
CA ARG A 381 29.65 -0.45 15.92
C ARG A 381 29.03 0.89 16.30
N THR A 382 29.07 1.86 15.39
CA THR A 382 28.53 3.21 15.63
C THR A 382 27.57 3.59 14.51
N ILE A 383 26.43 4.17 14.88
CA ILE A 383 25.52 4.81 13.93
C ILE A 383 26.16 6.14 13.54
N VAL A 384 26.58 6.26 12.29
CA VAL A 384 27.22 7.48 11.77
C VAL A 384 26.22 8.41 11.08
N TRP A 385 25.04 7.88 10.73
CA TRP A 385 23.93 8.66 10.20
C TRP A 385 22.61 7.90 10.38
N SER A 386 21.52 8.63 10.62
CA SER A 386 20.16 8.10 10.62
C SER A 386 19.18 9.18 10.18
N ASP A 387 18.10 8.77 9.50
CA ASP A 387 16.98 9.65 9.16
C ASP A 387 15.70 8.82 8.99
N VAL A 388 14.55 9.51 8.94
CA VAL A 388 13.24 8.89 8.75
C VAL A 388 12.72 9.21 7.34
N VAL A 389 12.46 8.15 6.59
CA VAL A 389 11.70 8.13 5.34
C VAL A 389 10.22 8.14 5.66
N GLU A 390 9.51 9.08 5.06
CA GLU A 390 8.06 9.19 5.18
C GLU A 390 7.36 8.53 4.00
N LEU A 391 6.06 8.25 4.14
CA LEU A 391 5.25 7.66 3.07
C LEU A 391 5.36 8.45 1.75
N LYS A 392 5.34 9.79 1.82
CA LYS A 392 5.43 10.69 0.66
C LYS A 392 6.77 10.64 -0.09
N ASP A 393 7.81 10.08 0.53
CA ASP A 393 9.12 9.91 -0.10
C ASP A 393 9.13 8.74 -1.10
N TRP A 394 8.10 7.88 -1.02
CA TRP A 394 7.89 6.77 -1.95
C TRP A 394 7.08 7.21 -3.16
N LYS A 395 7.50 6.76 -4.33
CA LYS A 395 6.82 7.01 -5.60
C LYS A 395 6.61 5.69 -6.31
N ARG A 396 5.48 5.59 -7.01
CA ARG A 396 5.20 4.48 -7.90
C ARG A 396 6.13 4.53 -9.11
N ILE A 397 6.73 3.39 -9.47
CA ILE A 397 7.46 3.22 -10.73
C ILE A 397 6.44 2.82 -11.80
N PRO A 398 6.21 3.63 -12.85
CA PRO A 398 5.32 3.25 -13.94
C PRO A 398 5.89 2.03 -14.71
N GLY A 399 5.07 1.01 -14.91
CA GLY A 399 5.44 -0.21 -15.64
C GLY A 399 5.87 -1.36 -14.72
N ASN A 400 5.86 -2.59 -15.25
CA ASN A 400 6.06 -3.81 -14.46
C ASN A 400 7.54 -4.14 -14.15
N ARG A 401 8.51 -3.27 -14.42
CA ARG A 401 9.94 -3.58 -14.23
C ARG A 401 10.77 -2.39 -13.75
N PRO A 402 11.62 -2.58 -12.72
CA PRO A 402 12.63 -1.60 -12.37
C PRO A 402 13.65 -1.44 -13.50
N GLN A 403 13.95 -0.19 -13.86
CA GLN A 403 14.82 0.12 -15.01
C GLN A 403 16.30 -0.16 -14.71
N HIS A 404 16.71 -0.11 -13.45
CA HIS A 404 18.13 -0.21 -13.06
C HIS A 404 18.71 -1.63 -13.07
N ILE A 405 17.88 -2.66 -13.14
CA ILE A 405 18.34 -4.06 -13.17
C ILE A 405 18.94 -4.43 -14.54
N ALA A 406 18.61 -3.69 -15.60
CA ALA A 406 18.94 -4.12 -16.96
C ALA A 406 20.38 -3.81 -17.42
N ARG A 407 21.21 -3.06 -16.67
CA ARG A 407 22.56 -2.69 -17.15
C ARG A 407 23.74 -3.28 -16.36
N ASP A 408 23.62 -3.50 -15.06
CA ASP A 408 24.79 -3.87 -14.25
C ASP A 408 24.82 -5.33 -13.75
N ASP A 409 23.70 -6.07 -13.83
CA ASP A 409 23.68 -7.51 -13.49
C ASP A 409 24.46 -8.37 -14.50
N LEU A 410 24.80 -7.84 -15.68
CA LEU A 410 25.69 -8.49 -16.64
C LEU A 410 27.17 -8.47 -16.21
N TYR A 411 27.58 -7.65 -15.23
CA TYR A 411 28.98 -7.54 -14.81
C TYR A 411 29.34 -8.34 -13.54
N ARG A 412 28.36 -8.93 -12.83
CA ARG A 412 28.61 -9.67 -11.57
C ARG A 412 28.53 -11.20 -11.64
N GLN A 413 28.27 -11.82 -12.80
CA GLN A 413 28.48 -13.27 -12.96
C GLN A 413 29.95 -13.67 -13.19
N GLY A 414 30.90 -12.83 -12.74
CA GLY A 414 32.34 -12.99 -12.95
C GLY A 414 33.17 -13.38 -11.73
N THR A 415 32.57 -13.78 -10.60
CA THR A 415 33.34 -14.24 -9.42
C THR A 415 33.21 -15.75 -9.24
N ARG A 416 34.25 -16.45 -9.70
CA ARG A 416 34.57 -17.84 -9.41
C ARG A 416 34.69 -18.05 -7.89
N TRP A 417 34.13 -19.16 -7.41
CA TRP A 417 34.52 -19.79 -6.14
C TRP A 417 35.90 -20.44 -6.26
#